data_AF-A0A6M2AD28-F1
#
_entry.id   AF-A0A6M2AD28-F1
#
_cell.length_a   1.000
_cell.length_b   1.000
_cell.length_c   1.000
_cell.angle_alpha   90.00
_cell.angle_beta   90.00
_cell.angle_gamma   90.00
#
_symmetry.space_group_name_H-M   'P 1'
#
loop_
_entity.id
_entity.type
_entity.pdbx_description
1 polymer ?
#
loop_
_entity_poly.entity_id
_entity_poly.type
_entity_poly.pdbx_seq_one_letter_code
_entity_poly.pdbx_strand_id
1 'polypeptide(L)' 'MPVNLRGRSFLTLKDFTPREIHYLLDLSKDLKSKYRAGIKGDLLKDKNVVLI' A
#
# COMPACT_ATOMS: atom_id res chain seq x y z
N MET A 1 7.00 16.66 -0.90
CA MET A 1 5.81 16.53 -0.04
C MET A 1 5.60 15.06 0.28
N PRO A 2 5.48 14.69 1.56
CA PRO A 2 5.16 13.32 1.94
C PRO A 2 3.76 12.96 1.45
N VAL A 3 3.60 11.77 0.89
CA VAL A 3 2.28 11.21 0.52
C VAL A 3 1.74 10.50 1.76
N ASN A 4 0.57 10.90 2.26
CA ASN A 4 -0.08 10.27 3.40
C ASN A 4 -1.45 9.73 2.98
N LEU A 5 -1.59 8.40 2.96
CA LEU A 5 -2.83 7.70 2.60
C LEU A 5 -3.55 7.09 3.81
N ARG A 6 -3.11 7.39 5.04
CA ARG A 6 -3.70 6.80 6.25
C ARG A 6 -5.16 7.21 6.41
N GLY A 7 -6.04 6.22 6.57
CA GLY A 7 -7.49 6.44 6.75
C GLY A 7 -8.25 6.76 5.46
N ARG A 8 -7.62 6.72 4.28
CA ARG A 8 -8.31 6.86 2.99
C ARG A 8 -8.89 5.52 2.54
N SER A 9 -10.11 5.57 2.01
CA SER A 9 -10.74 4.44 1.31
C SER A 9 -10.30 4.41 -0.15
N PHE A 10 -10.10 3.21 -0.70
CA PHE A 10 -9.76 3.01 -2.11
C PHE A 10 -11.00 2.53 -2.87
N LEU A 11 -11.85 3.46 -3.32
CA LEU A 11 -13.10 3.16 -4.04
C LEU A 11 -12.92 3.24 -5.56
N THR A 12 -12.27 4.30 -6.06
CA THR A 12 -11.91 4.44 -7.48
C THR A 12 -10.59 5.18 -7.66
N LEU A 13 -9.92 4.97 -8.79
CA LEU A 13 -8.68 5.68 -9.13
C LEU A 13 -8.88 7.19 -9.30
N LYS A 14 -10.11 7.64 -9.58
CA LYS A 14 -10.44 9.07 -9.71
C LYS A 14 -10.26 9.84 -8.39
N ASP A 15 -10.25 9.15 -7.26
CA ASP A 15 -10.10 9.76 -5.92
C ASP A 15 -8.61 10.04 -5.56
N PHE A 16 -7.70 9.61 -6.42
CA PHE A 16 -6.26 9.65 -6.20
C PHE A 16 -5.58 10.54 -7.24
N THR A 17 -4.61 11.32 -6.77
CA THR A 17 -3.72 12.08 -7.63
C THR A 17 -2.72 11.14 -8.32
N PRO A 18 -2.17 11.51 -9.50
CA PRO A 18 -1.13 10.71 -10.15
C PRO A 18 0.05 10.38 -9.24
N ARG A 19 0.44 11.32 -8.37
CA ARG A 19 1.53 11.14 -7.40
C ARG A 19 1.21 10.05 -6.36
N GLU A 20 -0.02 10.00 -5.85
CA GLU A 20 -0.45 8.96 -4.91
C GLU A 20 -0.49 7.58 -5.57
N ILE A 21 -0.91 7.53 -6.84
CA ILE A 21 -0.91 6.29 -7.63
C ILE A 21 0.53 5.80 -7.83
N HIS A 22 1.45 6.68 -8.22
CA HIS A 22 2.87 6.33 -8.34
C HIS A 22 3.46 5.84 -7.02
N TYR A 23 3.11 6.48 -5.90
CA TYR A 23 3.52 6.01 -4.58
C TYR A 23 3.01 4.58 -4.28
N LEU A 24 1.75 4.26 -4.62
CA LEU A 24 1.20 2.90 -4.45
C LEU A 24 1.92 1.87 -5.34
N LEU A 25 2.32 2.25 -6.56
CA LEU A 25 3.07 1.39 -7.47
C LEU A 25 4.49 1.11 -6.94
N ASP A 26 5.19 2.15 -6.47
CA ASP A 26 6.53 2.02 -5.89
C ASP A 26 6.50 1.15 -4.63
N LEU A 27 5.51 1.36 -3.76
CA LEU A 27 5.30 0.54 -2.56
C LEU A 27 5.05 -0.93 -2.93
N SER A 28 4.21 -1.19 -3.94
CA SER A 28 3.92 -2.54 -4.43
C SER A 28 5.18 -3.24 -4.95
N LYS A 29 6.06 -2.50 -5.64
CA LYS A 29 7.34 -3.02 -6.15
C LYS A 29 8.28 -3.40 -5.01
N ASP A 30 8.42 -2.56 -3.99
CA ASP A 30 9.27 -2.82 -2.83
C ASP A 30 8.79 -4.06 -2.04
N LEU A 31 7.49 -4.14 -1.75
CA LEU A 31 6.90 -5.29 -1.06
C LEU A 31 7.13 -6.60 -1.84
N LYS A 32 6.98 -6.57 -3.17
CA LYS A 32 7.27 -7.73 -4.03
C LYS A 32 8.75 -8.12 -4.00
N SER A 33 9.65 -7.14 -3.97
CA SER A 33 11.10 -7.38 -3.85
C SER A 33 11.45 -8.04 -2.52
N LYS A 34 10.91 -7.51 -1.41
CA LYS A 34 11.10 -8.08 -0.06
C LYS A 34 10.59 -9.51 0.05
N TYR A 35 9.39 -9.77 -0.50
CA TYR A 35 8.84 -11.12 -0.56
C TYR A 35 9.77 -12.09 -1.31
N ARG A 36 10.28 -11.68 -2.49
CA ARG A 36 11.22 -12.49 -3.29
C ARG A 36 12.56 -12.73 -2.59
N ALA A 37 13.02 -11.76 -1.80
CA ALA A 37 14.22 -11.90 -0.99
C ALA A 37 14.00 -12.79 0.27
N GLY A 38 12.78 -13.30 0.50
CA GLY A 38 12.45 -14.10 1.68
C GLY A 38 12.26 -13.27 2.96
N ILE A 39 12.22 -11.94 2.86
CA ILE A 39 12.07 -11.03 3.99
C ILE A 39 10.58 -10.96 4.36
N LYS A 40 10.21 -11.61 5.47
CA LYS A 40 8.87 -11.48 6.05
C LYS A 40 8.79 -10.20 6.89
N GLY A 41 7.93 -9.27 6.51
CA GLY A 41 7.61 -8.09 7.31
C GLY A 41 6.44 -8.34 8.27
N ASP A 42 6.28 -7.48 9.27
CA ASP A 42 5.24 -7.49 10.31
C ASP A 42 4.32 -6.25 10.23
N LEU A 43 4.32 -5.56 9.09
CA LEU A 43 3.64 -4.25 8.89
C LEU A 43 2.15 -4.22 9.25
N LEU A 44 1.45 -5.35 9.10
CA LEU A 44 0.01 -5.49 9.38
C LEU A 44 -0.27 -6.41 10.57
N LYS A 45 0.72 -6.65 11.43
CA LYS A 45 0.53 -7.41 12.67
C LYS A 45 -0.59 -6.78 13.49
N ASP A 46 -1.45 -7.63 14.05
CA ASP A 46 -2.59 -7.24 14.88
C ASP A 46 -3.68 -6.41 14.16
N LYS A 47 -3.69 -6.39 12.82
CA LYS A 47 -4.76 -5.81 12.00
C LYS A 47 -5.64 -6.91 11.40
N ASN A 48 -6.96 -6.68 11.41
CA ASN A 48 -7.95 -7.56 10.80
C ASN A 48 -8.51 -6.95 9.52
N VAL A 49 -8.68 -7.75 8.47
CA VAL A 49 -9.32 -7.36 7.20
C VAL A 49 -10.55 -8.25 7.00
N VAL A 50 -11.72 -7.63 6.86
CA VAL A 50 -12.98 -8.33 6.58
C VAL A 50 -13.24 -8.30 5.08
N LEU A 51 -13.57 -9.45 4.50
CA LEU A 51 -13.97 -9.59 3.11
C LEU A 51 -15.46 -9.89 3.08
N ILE A 52 -16.23 -9.00 2.45
CA ILE A 52 -17.69 -9.08 2.27
C ILE A 52 -17.93 -9.13 0.77
#